data_AF-A0A9W7M173-F1
#
_entry.id   AF-A0A9W7M173-F1
#
_cell.length_a   1.000
_cell.length_b   1.000
_cell.length_c   1.000
_cell.angle_alpha   90.00
_cell.angle_beta   90.00
_cell.angle_gamma   90.00
#
_symmetry.space_group_name_H-M   'P 1'
#
loop_
_entity.id
_entity.type
_entity.pdbx_description
1 polymer ?
#
loop_
_entity_poly.entity_id
_entity_poly.type
_entity_poly.pdbx_seq_one_letter_code
_entity_poly.pdbx_strand_id
1 'polypeptide(L)'
;METSPLGFLKLNVDGALDLQRQKGGIGGLLRDSKGSILSSFAETYGAEPPTVVELMTIKHIIRFFLSSSWSEKYRLIIESDCKTAVEWINGIKVAPLTVLQLIRELSQTIKDRGIFVHFIYRGCNLEADILARSGIG
;
A
#
# COMPACT_ATOMS: atom_id res chain seq x y z
N MET A 1 -15.53 -0.08 9.50
CA MET A 1 -14.19 0.41 9.12
C MET A 1 -13.88 1.63 9.95
N GLU A 2 -12.69 1.70 10.52
CA GLU A 2 -12.26 2.80 11.39
C GLU A 2 -12.04 4.07 10.55
N THR A 3 -12.75 5.14 10.87
CA THR A 3 -12.66 6.42 10.17
C THR A 3 -11.31 7.09 10.41
N SER A 4 -10.71 7.64 9.36
CA SER A 4 -9.45 8.39 9.44
C SER A 4 -9.64 9.68 10.24
N PRO A 5 -8.63 10.15 11.00
CA PRO A 5 -8.69 11.47 11.63
C PRO A 5 -8.84 12.60 10.60
N LEU A 6 -9.38 13.75 11.01
CA LEU A 6 -9.45 14.94 10.16
C LEU A 6 -8.04 15.35 9.70
N GLY A 7 -7.91 15.76 8.44
CA GLY A 7 -6.62 16.10 7.82
C GLY A 7 -5.83 14.88 7.31
N PHE A 8 -6.39 13.67 7.41
CA PHE A 8 -5.78 12.46 6.87
C PHE A 8 -6.63 11.85 5.75
N LEU A 9 -5.93 11.37 4.73
CA LEU A 9 -6.45 10.37 3.82
C LEU A 9 -5.91 9.01 4.23
N LYS A 10 -6.77 8.00 4.14
CA LYS A 10 -6.43 6.61 4.43
C LYS A 10 -6.46 5.82 3.13
N LEU A 11 -5.42 5.05 2.89
CA LEU A 11 -5.31 4.21 1.72
C LEU A 11 -5.14 2.75 2.14
N ASN A 12 -6.13 1.93 1.81
CA ASN A 12 -6.04 0.48 1.90
C ASN A 12 -5.36 -0.04 0.63
N VAL A 13 -4.36 -0.90 0.76
CA VAL A 13 -3.61 -1.47 -0.38
C VAL A 13 -3.49 -2.98 -0.26
N ASP A 14 -3.42 -3.66 -1.41
CA ASP A 14 -3.20 -5.10 -1.49
C ASP A 14 -2.45 -5.48 -2.77
N GLY A 15 -1.71 -6.59 -2.71
CA GLY A 15 -1.03 -7.24 -3.82
C GLY A 15 -1.53 -8.67 -4.02
N ALA A 16 -1.97 -8.99 -5.23
CA ALA A 16 -2.45 -10.31 -5.62
C ALA A 16 -1.48 -11.00 -6.60
N LEU A 17 -1.40 -12.32 -6.54
CA LEU A 17 -0.57 -13.14 -7.42
C LEU A 17 -1.37 -14.34 -7.94
N ASP A 18 -1.40 -14.50 -9.26
CA ASP A 18 -1.86 -15.71 -9.94
C ASP A 18 -0.65 -16.53 -10.39
N LEU A 19 -0.38 -17.60 -9.64
CA LEU A 19 0.73 -18.52 -9.91
C LEU A 19 0.54 -19.36 -11.17
N GLN A 20 -0.70 -19.62 -11.61
CA GLN A 20 -0.94 -20.40 -12.82
C GLN A 20 -0.63 -19.55 -14.04
N ARG A 21 -1.06 -18.29 -14.02
CA ARG A 21 -0.87 -17.35 -15.13
C ARG A 21 0.46 -16.60 -15.05
N GLN A 22 1.21 -16.74 -13.95
CA GLN A 22 2.44 -16.01 -13.67
C GLN A 22 2.23 -14.50 -13.83
N LYS A 23 1.18 -13.98 -13.19
CA LYS A 23 0.82 -12.56 -13.22
C LYS A 23 0.53 -12.05 -11.81
N GLY A 24 0.98 -10.85 -11.52
CA GLY A 24 0.61 -10.11 -10.32
C GLY A 24 -0.44 -9.05 -10.63
N GLY A 25 -1.08 -8.55 -9.59
CA GLY A 25 -1.96 -7.38 -9.64
C GLY A 25 -1.81 -6.59 -8.35
N ILE A 26 -1.97 -5.28 -8.44
CA ILE A 26 -1.95 -4.38 -7.29
C ILE A 26 -3.27 -3.61 -7.25
N GLY A 27 -3.75 -3.32 -6.06
CA GLY A 27 -4.99 -2.59 -5.88
C GLY A 27 -5.02 -1.76 -4.61
N GLY A 28 -5.91 -0.77 -4.58
CA GLY A 28 -6.10 0.03 -3.39
C GLY A 28 -7.22 1.06 -3.48
N LEU A 29 -7.62 1.55 -2.30
CA LEU A 29 -8.76 2.44 -2.08
C LEU A 29 -8.38 3.61 -1.18
N LEU A 30 -8.52 4.82 -1.71
CA LEU A 30 -8.27 6.06 -0.99
C LEU A 30 -9.58 6.58 -0.43
N ARG A 31 -9.62 6.80 0.88
CA ARG A 31 -10.79 7.27 1.61
C ARG A 31 -10.49 8.53 2.41
N ASP A 32 -11.49 9.38 2.51
CA ASP A 32 -11.47 10.52 3.42
C ASP A 32 -11.85 10.11 4.86
N SER A 33 -11.88 11.09 5.76
CA SER A 33 -12.29 10.91 7.16
C SER A 33 -13.75 10.45 7.35
N LYS A 34 -14.62 10.61 6.35
CA LYS A 34 -16.01 10.13 6.37
C LYS A 34 -16.13 8.70 5.84
N GLY A 35 -15.02 8.10 5.41
CA GLY A 35 -15.00 6.79 4.77
C GLY A 35 -15.43 6.81 3.30
N SER A 36 -15.66 8.00 2.73
CA SER A 36 -16.02 8.15 1.32
C SER A 36 -14.82 7.84 0.45
N ILE A 37 -15.02 7.01 -0.58
CA ILE A 37 -13.99 6.67 -1.55
C ILE A 37 -13.72 7.91 -2.42
N LEU A 38 -12.48 8.40 -2.38
CA LEU A 38 -12.01 9.49 -3.24
C LEU A 38 -11.39 8.96 -4.52
N SER A 39 -10.75 7.80 -4.45
CA SER A 39 -10.09 7.17 -5.59
C SER A 39 -9.87 5.67 -5.34
N SER A 40 -9.73 4.91 -6.41
CA SER A 40 -9.37 3.48 -6.39
C SER A 40 -8.48 3.17 -7.58
N PHE A 41 -7.61 2.17 -7.45
CA PHE A 41 -6.80 1.67 -8.56
C PHE A 41 -6.75 0.15 -8.55
N ALA A 42 -6.54 -0.40 -9.74
CA ALA A 42 -6.28 -1.81 -10.00
C ALA A 42 -5.38 -1.89 -11.23
N GLU A 43 -4.17 -2.41 -11.06
CA GLU A 43 -3.15 -2.46 -12.11
C GLU A 43 -2.50 -3.83 -12.18
N THR A 44 -2.13 -4.27 -13.39
CA THR A 44 -1.34 -5.49 -13.57
C THR A 44 0.09 -5.26 -13.12
N TYR A 45 0.67 -6.27 -12.47
CA TYR A 45 2.05 -6.26 -12.04
C TYR A 45 2.76 -7.55 -12.44
N GLY A 46 4.10 -7.53 -12.49
CA GLY A 46 4.88 -8.74 -12.79
C GLY A 46 4.67 -9.85 -11.76
N ALA A 47 5.01 -11.08 -12.12
CA ALA A 47 5.09 -12.18 -11.17
C ALA A 47 6.29 -11.98 -10.24
N GLU A 48 6.01 -11.52 -9.03
CA GLU A 48 6.99 -11.32 -7.96
C GLU A 48 6.51 -12.03 -6.69
N PRO A 49 7.39 -12.32 -5.71
CA PRO A 49 6.96 -12.82 -4.41
C PRO A 49 5.92 -11.88 -3.78
N PRO A 50 4.88 -12.39 -3.10
CA PRO A 50 3.78 -11.56 -2.59
C PRO A 50 4.25 -10.35 -1.76
N THR A 51 5.23 -10.54 -0.88
CA THR A 51 5.80 -9.44 -0.07
C THR A 51 6.48 -8.37 -0.93
N VAL A 52 7.08 -8.72 -2.06
CA VAL A 52 7.68 -7.76 -3.00
C VAL A 52 6.59 -6.99 -3.72
N VAL A 53 5.53 -7.67 -4.17
CA VAL A 53 4.35 -7.01 -4.76
C VAL A 53 3.78 -5.98 -3.79
N GLU A 54 3.58 -6.34 -2.52
CA GLU A 54 3.10 -5.44 -1.46
C GLU A 54 3.98 -4.19 -1.28
N LEU A 55 5.30 -4.37 -1.20
CA LEU A 55 6.24 -3.25 -1.08
C LEU A 55 6.20 -2.33 -2.32
N MET A 56 6.05 -2.92 -3.50
CA MET A 56 5.96 -2.18 -4.74
C MET A 56 4.62 -1.45 -4.87
N THR A 57 3.53 -2.04 -4.40
CA THR A 57 2.24 -1.36 -4.24
C THR A 57 2.42 -0.12 -3.37
N ILE A 58 2.99 -0.26 -2.16
CA ILE A 58 3.25 0.87 -1.26
C ILE A 58 4.14 1.93 -1.93
N LYS A 59 5.20 1.53 -2.66
CA LYS A 59 6.03 2.48 -3.41
C LYS A 59 5.23 3.25 -4.46
N HIS A 60 4.44 2.55 -5.25
CA HIS A 60 3.61 3.13 -6.29
C HIS A 60 2.66 4.17 -5.69
N ILE A 61 1.94 3.82 -4.62
CA ILE A 61 0.92 4.71 -4.05
C ILE A 61 1.55 5.96 -3.43
N ILE A 62 2.72 5.83 -2.79
CA ILE A 62 3.41 6.99 -2.21
C ILE A 62 3.76 7.98 -3.31
N ARG A 63 4.26 7.49 -4.45
CA ARG A 63 4.56 8.35 -5.61
C ARG A 63 3.31 9.00 -6.17
N PHE A 64 2.24 8.23 -6.35
CA PHE A 64 0.94 8.75 -6.79
C PHE A 64 0.42 9.86 -5.87
N PHE A 65 0.36 9.61 -4.56
CA PHE A 65 -0.10 10.58 -3.58
C PHE A 65 0.75 11.86 -3.59
N LEU A 66 2.08 11.72 -3.56
CA LEU A 66 3.01 12.87 -3.57
C LEU A 66 2.96 13.67 -4.88
N SER A 67 2.53 13.06 -5.99
CA SER A 67 2.31 13.75 -7.27
C SER A 67 0.96 14.45 -7.38
N SER A 68 0.05 14.19 -6.44
CA SER A 68 -1.30 14.74 -6.43
C SER A 68 -1.40 16.02 -5.59
N SER A 69 -2.41 16.83 -5.86
CA SER A 69 -2.76 18.01 -5.03
C SER A 69 -3.25 17.63 -3.62
N TRP A 70 -3.49 16.34 -3.34
CA TRP A 70 -3.83 15.91 -1.98
C TRP A 70 -2.65 16.03 -1.03
N SER A 71 -1.42 15.87 -1.53
CA SER A 71 -0.20 15.92 -0.69
C SER A 71 0.04 17.29 -0.05
N GLU A 72 -0.54 18.35 -0.61
CA GLU A 72 -0.49 19.71 -0.06
C GLU A 72 -1.48 19.94 1.08
N LYS A 73 -2.57 19.14 1.12
CA LYS A 73 -3.73 19.38 1.99
C LYS A 73 -3.89 18.33 3.08
N TYR A 74 -3.37 17.13 2.86
CA TYR A 74 -3.62 15.98 3.69
C TYR A 74 -2.32 15.27 4.04
N ARG A 75 -2.36 14.57 5.18
CA ARG A 75 -1.39 13.54 5.53
C ARG A 75 -1.92 12.18 5.09
N LEU A 76 -1.02 11.21 4.93
CA LEU A 76 -1.37 9.89 4.43
C LEU A 76 -1.19 8.81 5.50
N ILE A 77 -2.19 7.94 5.62
CA ILE A 77 -2.12 6.66 6.32
C ILE A 77 -2.27 5.56 5.27
N ILE A 78 -1.35 4.61 5.26
CA ILE A 78 -1.38 3.42 4.41
C ILE A 78 -1.67 2.21 5.29
N GLU A 79 -2.66 1.42 4.92
CA GLU A 79 -3.03 0.18 5.59
C GLU A 79 -2.82 -1.00 4.62
N SER A 80 -1.99 -1.96 5.03
CA SER A 80 -1.74 -3.21 4.29
C SER A 80 -1.98 -4.39 5.22
N ASP A 81 -2.44 -5.51 4.67
CA ASP A 81 -2.57 -6.77 5.42
C ASP A 81 -1.28 -7.62 5.42
N CYS A 82 -0.22 -7.12 4.76
CA CYS A 82 1.08 -7.75 4.74
C CYS A 82 1.93 -7.32 5.94
N LYS A 83 1.74 -8.02 7.07
CA LYS A 83 2.48 -7.75 8.32
C LYS A 83 4.00 -7.66 8.12
N THR A 84 4.56 -8.56 7.31
CA THR A 84 6.01 -8.59 7.03
C THR A 84 6.48 -7.31 6.35
N ALA A 85 5.76 -6.83 5.33
CA ALA A 85 6.11 -5.58 4.63
C ALA A 85 6.05 -4.38 5.58
N VAL A 86 4.99 -4.29 6.39
CA VAL A 86 4.82 -3.23 7.40
C VAL A 86 5.94 -3.26 8.45
N GLU A 87 6.30 -4.45 8.96
CA GLU A 87 7.37 -4.61 9.94
C GLU A 87 8.75 -4.23 9.38
N TRP A 88 9.03 -4.53 8.11
CA TRP A 88 10.27 -4.12 7.45
C TRP A 88 10.35 -2.61 7.24
N ILE A 89 9.27 -2.00 6.72
CA ILE A 89 9.19 -0.55 6.50
C ILE A 89 9.34 0.23 7.82
N ASN A 90 8.70 -0.24 8.89
CA ASN A 90 8.77 0.41 10.19
C ASN A 90 10.05 0.08 10.96
N GLY A 91 10.98 -0.69 10.39
CA GLY A 91 12.25 -1.05 11.03
C GLY A 91 12.09 -1.98 12.25
N ILE A 92 10.94 -2.66 12.38
CA ILE A 92 10.66 -3.63 13.45
C ILE A 92 11.44 -4.93 13.19
N LYS A 93 11.58 -5.33 11.92
CA LYS A 93 12.35 -6.50 11.49
C LYS A 93 13.34 -6.15 10.40
N VAL A 94 14.43 -6.91 10.33
CA VAL A 94 15.42 -6.83 9.25
C VAL A 94 14.85 -7.48 7.99
N ALA A 95 14.93 -6.76 6.87
CA ALA A 95 14.54 -7.26 5.57
C ALA A 95 15.69 -8.04 4.89
N PRO A 96 15.38 -9.01 4.01
CA PRO A 96 16.38 -9.68 3.17
C PRO A 96 17.19 -8.67 2.33
N LEU A 97 18.45 -9.01 2.05
CA LEU A 97 19.36 -8.16 1.25
C LEU A 97 18.78 -7.80 -0.13
N THR A 98 18.00 -8.70 -0.72
CA THR A 98 17.36 -8.52 -2.04
C THR A 98 16.38 -7.35 -2.09
N VAL A 99 15.77 -6.98 -0.96
CA VAL A 99 14.79 -5.87 -0.88
C VAL A 99 15.26 -4.72 0.00
N LEU A 100 16.47 -4.82 0.58
CA LEU A 100 16.96 -3.86 1.57
C LEU A 100 17.04 -2.43 1.04
N GLN A 101 17.45 -2.26 -0.21
CA GLN A 101 17.53 -0.94 -0.85
C GLN A 101 16.13 -0.32 -1.00
N LEU A 102 15.14 -1.11 -1.44
CA LEU A 102 13.75 -0.69 -1.55
C LEU A 102 13.19 -0.28 -0.18
N ILE A 103 13.43 -1.08 0.86
CA ILE A 103 13.00 -0.76 2.23
C ILE A 103 13.63 0.54 2.72
N ARG A 104 14.93 0.76 2.47
CA ARG A 104 15.61 2.01 2.86
C ARG A 104 14.98 3.23 2.19
N GLU A 105 14.76 3.17 0.87
CA GLU A 105 14.11 4.25 0.12
C GLU A 105 12.70 4.56 0.66
N LEU A 106 11.90 3.51 0.88
CA LEU A 106 10.54 3.64 1.41
C LEU A 106 10.55 4.24 2.82
N SER A 107 11.36 3.68 3.72
CA SER A 107 11.45 4.11 5.11
C SER A 107 11.88 5.58 5.22
N GLN A 108 12.84 5.99 4.38
CA GLN A 108 13.28 7.38 4.33
C GLN A 108 12.17 8.31 3.84
N THR A 109 11.53 7.96 2.72
CA THR A 109 10.44 8.76 2.14
C THR A 109 9.26 8.89 3.11
N ILE A 110 8.89 7.80 3.79
CA ILE A 110 7.80 7.75 4.76
C ILE A 110 8.09 8.68 5.93
N LYS A 111 9.32 8.65 6.47
CA LYS A 111 9.76 9.56 7.54
C LYS A 111 9.75 11.02 7.10
N ASP A 112 10.36 11.32 5.96
CA ASP A 112 10.50 12.69 5.43
C ASP A 112 9.16 13.34 5.09
N ARG A 113 8.16 12.53 4.76
CA ARG A 113 6.80 12.98 4.41
C ARG A 113 5.80 12.82 5.55
N GLY A 114 6.22 12.29 6.70
CA GLY A 114 5.34 12.04 7.85
C GLY A 114 4.15 11.15 7.51
N ILE A 115 4.36 10.15 6.64
CA ILE A 115 3.39 9.12 6.24
C ILE A 115 3.34 8.05 7.33
N PHE A 116 2.17 7.49 7.58
CA PHE A 116 1.99 6.36 8.50
C PHE A 116 1.70 5.08 7.71
N VAL A 117 2.33 3.96 8.11
CA VAL A 117 2.07 2.64 7.52
C VAL A 117 1.68 1.67 8.63
N HIS A 118 0.49 1.12 8.53
CA HIS A 118 -0.11 0.26 9.55
C HIS A 118 -0.50 -1.10 8.97
N PHE A 119 -0.34 -2.11 9.82
CA PHE A 119 -0.87 -3.44 9.54
C PHE A 119 -2.34 -3.50 9.93
N ILE A 120 -3.15 -4.09 9.06
CA ILE A 120 -4.55 -4.44 9.34
C ILE A 120 -4.79 -5.92 9.07
N TYR A 121 -5.78 -6.52 9.72
CA TYR A 121 -6.15 -7.89 9.40
C TYR A 121 -6.82 -7.97 8.03
N ARG A 122 -6.57 -9.05 7.28
CA ARG A 122 -7.12 -9.28 5.94
C ARG A 122 -8.63 -9.12 5.83
N GLY A 123 -9.39 -9.52 6.86
CA GLY A 123 -10.84 -9.33 6.93
C GLY A 123 -11.29 -7.85 6.83
N CYS A 124 -10.39 -6.92 7.15
CA CYS A 124 -10.60 -5.48 7.05
C CYS A 124 -10.11 -4.89 5.70
N ASN A 125 -9.44 -5.68 4.85
CA ASN A 125 -8.82 -5.24 3.60
C ASN A 125 -9.49 -5.84 2.34
N LEU A 126 -10.68 -6.43 2.48
CA LEU A 126 -11.36 -7.20 1.41
C LEU A 126 -11.50 -6.42 0.09
N GLU A 127 -11.88 -5.14 0.17
CA GLU A 127 -12.10 -4.34 -1.04
C GLU A 127 -10.79 -4.06 -1.81
N ALA A 128 -9.66 -3.93 -1.12
CA ALA A 128 -8.37 -3.77 -1.77
C ALA A 128 -7.91 -5.09 -2.42
N ASP A 129 -8.13 -6.24 -1.77
CA ASP A 129 -7.85 -7.58 -2.35
C ASP A 129 -8.67 -7.83 -3.62
N ILE A 130 -9.96 -7.44 -3.63
CA ILE A 130 -10.79 -7.52 -4.84
C ILE A 130 -10.20 -6.68 -5.98
N LEU A 131 -9.77 -5.45 -5.70
CA LEU A 131 -9.14 -4.59 -6.70
C LEU A 131 -7.82 -5.18 -7.20
N ALA A 132 -6.95 -5.67 -6.30
CA ALA A 132 -5.67 -6.25 -6.67
C ALA A 132 -5.86 -7.46 -7.60
N ARG A 133 -6.85 -8.33 -7.29
CA ARG A 133 -7.21 -9.45 -8.16
C ARG A 133 -7.75 -9.00 -9.52
N SER A 134 -8.56 -7.94 -9.55
CA SER A 134 -9.07 -7.39 -10.81
C SER A 134 -7.97 -6.84 -11.71
N GLY A 135 -6.86 -6.38 -11.11
CA GLY A 135 -5.68 -5.90 -11.85
C GLY A 135 -4.90 -6.99 -12.59
N ILE A 136 -5.03 -8.27 -12.22
CA ILE A 136 -4.29 -9.38 -12.85
C ILE A 136 -4.67 -9.57 -14.33
N GLY A 137 -5.94 -9.29 -14.67
CA GLY A 137 -6.52 -9.45 -16.01
C GLY A 137 -6.92 -10.87 -16.37
#